data_AF-A0AAU5J336-F1
#
_entry.id   AF-A0AAU5J336-F1
#
_cell.length_a   1.000
_cell.length_b   1.000
_cell.length_c   1.000
_cell.angle_alpha   90.00
_cell.angle_beta   90.00
_cell.angle_gamma   90.00
#
_symmetry.space_group_name_H-M   'P 1'
#
loop_
_entity.id
_entity.type
_entity.pdbx_description
1 polymer ?
#
loop_
_entity_poly.entity_id
_entity_poly.type
_entity_poly.pdbx_seq_one_letter_code
_entity_poly.pdbx_strand_id
1 'polypeptide(L)'
;MLDTTPLIIAVDRFADRLRAAPQSRLRRGAAAGGLAVARQLAVRAQRVEAPDREPRTMPDAGMFAVGDQLAVAGRDLAVALEKAPSAELDEAVRYVEEAAARAFA
;
A
#
# COMPACT_ATOMS: atom_id res chain seq x y z
N MET A 1 -15.30 11.02 -11.09
CA MET A 1 -14.06 10.33 -10.73
C MET A 1 -13.68 10.82 -9.35
N LEU A 2 -13.52 9.93 -8.38
CA LEU A 2 -13.04 10.33 -7.06
C LEU A 2 -11.62 10.89 -7.17
N ASP A 3 -11.32 11.94 -6.41
CA ASP A 3 -9.95 12.42 -6.27
C ASP A 3 -9.19 11.46 -5.34
N THR A 4 -8.35 10.61 -5.92
CA THR A 4 -7.56 9.61 -5.19
C THR A 4 -6.16 10.12 -4.79
N THR A 5 -5.88 11.41 -5.02
CA THR A 5 -4.64 12.08 -4.60
C THR A 5 -4.30 11.88 -3.11
N PRO A 6 -5.26 11.88 -2.16
CA PRO A 6 -4.95 11.61 -0.76
C PRO A 6 -4.30 10.23 -0.53
N LEU A 7 -4.79 9.18 -1.20
CA LEU A 7 -4.21 7.83 -1.09
C LEU A 7 -2.81 7.78 -1.70
N ILE A 8 -2.64 8.42 -2.86
CA ILE A 8 -1.35 8.57 -3.54
C ILE A 8 -0.31 9.19 -2.60
N ILE A 9 -0.65 10.32 -1.96
CA ILE A 9 0.24 11.03 -1.05
C ILE A 9 0.59 10.17 0.18
N ALA A 10 -0.39 9.49 0.77
CA ALA A 10 -0.17 8.65 1.95
C ALA A 10 0.79 7.49 1.64
N VAL A 11 0.57 6.82 0.49
CA VAL A 11 1.40 5.71 0.02
C VAL A 11 2.82 6.19 -0.28
N ASP A 12 2.99 7.28 -1.02
CA ASP A 12 4.32 7.78 -1.40
C ASP A 12 5.15 8.14 -0.16
N ARG A 13 4.54 8.82 0.81
CA ARG A 13 5.20 9.16 2.08
C ARG A 13 5.67 7.91 2.83
N PHE A 14 4.86 6.84 2.86
CA PHE A 14 5.25 5.60 3.51
C PHE A 14 6.34 4.87 2.72
N ALA A 15 6.21 4.79 1.40
CA ALA A 15 7.20 4.20 0.51
C ALA A 15 8.56 4.90 0.64
N ASP A 16 8.59 6.23 0.67
CA ASP A 16 9.82 7.01 0.80
C ASP A 16 10.47 6.82 2.17
N ARG A 17 9.67 6.71 3.24
CA ARG A 17 10.20 6.36 4.56
C ARG A 17 10.84 4.96 4.57
N LEU A 18 10.26 3.98 3.87
CA LEU A 18 10.85 2.64 3.74
C LEU A 18 12.15 2.68 2.94
N ARG A 19 12.19 3.42 1.82
CA ARG A 19 13.40 3.58 0.98
C ARG A 19 14.54 4.27 1.73
N ALA A 20 14.22 5.25 2.58
CA ALA A 20 15.19 5.99 3.37
C ALA A 20 15.60 5.29 4.68
N ALA A 21 14.91 4.22 5.09
CA ALA A 21 15.14 3.56 6.37
C ALA A 21 16.48 2.79 6.39
N PRO A 22 17.25 2.86 7.50
CA PRO A 22 18.41 1.99 7.68
C PRO A 22 18.03 0.51 7.63
N GLN A 23 18.92 -0.34 7.11
CA GLN A 23 18.69 -1.78 7.02
C GLN A 23 18.31 -2.42 8.37
N SER A 24 18.90 -1.97 9.48
CA SER A 24 18.56 -2.46 10.83
C SER A 24 17.11 -2.16 11.21
N ARG A 25 16.53 -1.03 10.76
CA ARG A 25 15.12 -0.70 10.98
C ARG A 25 14.22 -1.57 10.10
N LEU A 26 14.58 -1.74 8.84
CA LEU A 26 13.86 -2.62 7.91
C LEU A 26 13.81 -4.08 8.41
N ARG A 27 14.93 -4.61 8.91
CA ARG A 27 15.02 -5.95 9.52
C ARG A 27 14.23 -6.10 10.81
N ARG A 28 14.05 -5.02 11.58
CA ARG A 28 13.24 -5.02 12.83
C ARG A 28 11.73 -4.98 12.58
N GLY A 29 11.29 -5.15 11.34
CA GLY A 29 9.87 -5.36 11.00
C GLY A 29 9.27 -4.32 10.09
N ALA A 30 9.95 -3.18 9.83
CA ALA A 30 9.39 -2.16 8.94
C ALA A 30 9.20 -2.68 7.50
N ALA A 31 10.13 -3.52 6.99
CA ALA A 31 9.97 -4.15 5.68
C ALA A 31 8.82 -5.16 5.65
N ALA A 32 8.71 -6.03 6.66
CA ALA A 32 7.62 -7.00 6.74
C ALA A 32 6.24 -6.32 6.86
N GLY A 33 6.14 -5.26 7.67
CA GLY A 33 4.93 -4.45 7.78
C GLY A 33 4.58 -3.74 6.47
N GLY A 34 5.57 -3.14 5.79
CA GLY A 34 5.37 -2.52 4.48
C GLY A 34 4.88 -3.50 3.42
N LEU A 35 5.46 -4.71 3.36
CA LEU A 35 5.05 -5.74 2.40
C LEU A 35 3.62 -6.24 2.67
N ALA A 36 3.24 -6.39 3.94
CA ALA A 36 1.86 -6.74 4.31
C ALA A 36 0.86 -5.69 3.81
N VAL A 37 1.18 -4.40 3.95
CA VAL A 37 0.36 -3.31 3.43
C VAL A 37 0.31 -3.35 1.91
N ALA A 38 1.45 -3.48 1.22
CA ALA A 38 1.49 -3.56 -0.24
C ALA A 38 0.60 -4.71 -0.77
N ARG A 39 0.66 -5.89 -0.13
CA ARG A 39 -0.21 -7.03 -0.45
C ARG A 39 -1.68 -6.71 -0.23
N GLN A 40 -2.03 -6.08 0.89
CA GLN A 40 -3.42 -5.70 1.17
C GLN A 40 -3.96 -4.70 0.14
N LEU A 41 -3.17 -3.68 -0.24
CA LEU A 41 -3.57 -2.73 -1.27
C LEU A 41 -3.77 -3.42 -2.63
N ALA A 42 -2.85 -4.31 -3.01
CA ALA A 42 -2.97 -5.08 -4.25
C ALA A 42 -4.18 -6.03 -4.27
N VAL A 43 -4.54 -6.63 -3.12
CA VAL A 43 -5.76 -7.44 -3.01
C VAL A 43 -7.01 -6.58 -3.16
N ARG A 44 -7.05 -5.39 -2.54
CA ARG A 44 -8.18 -4.46 -2.67
C ARG A 44 -8.35 -4.00 -4.11
N ALA A 45 -7.26 -3.64 -4.79
CA ALA A 45 -7.30 -3.23 -6.20
C ALA A 45 -7.88 -4.35 -7.08
N GLN A 46 -7.36 -5.58 -6.92
CA GLN A 46 -7.84 -6.75 -7.68
C GLN A 46 -9.32 -7.06 -7.43
N ARG A 47 -9.82 -6.89 -6.20
CA ARG A 47 -11.24 -7.12 -5.88
C ARG A 47 -12.15 -6.07 -6.51
N VAL A 48 -11.69 -4.83 -6.62
CA VAL A 48 -12.45 -3.76 -7.30
C VAL A 48 -12.48 -4.01 -8.81
N GLU A 49 -11.37 -4.43 -9.40
CA GLU A 49 -11.26 -4.64 -10.84
C GLU A 49 -11.88 -5.95 -11.33
N ALA A 50 -11.78 -7.02 -10.53
CA ALA A 50 -12.20 -8.36 -10.90
C ALA A 50 -12.80 -9.10 -9.68
N PRO A 51 -14.01 -8.72 -9.24
CA PRO A 51 -14.62 -9.22 -8.00
C PRO A 51 -14.79 -10.74 -7.95
N ASP A 52 -14.97 -11.38 -9.11
CA ASP A 52 -15.19 -12.83 -9.23
C ASP A 52 -13.89 -13.65 -9.36
N ARG A 53 -12.72 -13.00 -9.31
CA ARG A 53 -11.41 -13.69 -9.44
C ARG A 53 -10.69 -13.74 -8.11
N GLU A 54 -10.10 -14.90 -7.81
CA GLU A 54 -9.23 -15.04 -6.65
C GLU A 54 -8.02 -14.08 -6.78
N PRO A 55 -7.79 -13.19 -5.80
CA PRO A 55 -6.68 -12.25 -5.85
C PRO A 55 -5.33 -12.96 -5.87
N ARG A 56 -4.44 -12.53 -6.76
CA ARG A 56 -3.06 -13.00 -6.80
C ARG A 56 -2.28 -12.36 -5.66
N THR A 57 -1.42 -13.15 -5.03
CA THR A 57 -0.54 -12.67 -3.96
C THR A 57 0.70 -12.00 -4.54
N MET A 58 0.95 -10.74 -4.15
CA MET A 58 2.19 -10.06 -4.48
C MET A 58 3.40 -10.78 -3.84
N PRO A 59 4.44 -11.13 -4.61
CA PRO A 59 5.61 -11.84 -4.08
C PRO A 59 6.40 -10.95 -3.10
N ASP A 60 7.23 -11.56 -2.25
CA ASP A 60 8.26 -10.81 -1.53
C ASP A 60 9.45 -10.57 -2.47
N ALA A 61 9.69 -9.31 -2.86
CA ALA A 61 10.80 -8.94 -3.74
C ALA A 61 12.07 -8.57 -2.98
N GLY A 62 12.08 -8.75 -1.66
CA GLY A 62 13.18 -8.40 -0.77
C GLY A 62 12.98 -7.06 -0.07
N MET A 63 13.59 -6.93 1.11
CA MET A 63 13.36 -5.82 2.05
C MET A 63 13.58 -4.40 1.49
N PHE A 64 14.44 -4.25 0.47
CA PHE A 64 14.72 -2.96 -0.16
C PHE A 64 13.73 -2.60 -1.27
N ALA A 65 13.05 -3.58 -1.85
CA ALA A 65 12.04 -3.37 -2.89
C ALA A 65 10.66 -3.05 -2.31
N VAL A 66 10.45 -3.23 -1.00
CA VAL A 66 9.14 -3.06 -0.35
C VAL A 66 8.55 -1.67 -0.56
N GLY A 67 9.38 -0.61 -0.54
CA GLY A 67 8.92 0.75 -0.85
C GLY A 67 8.34 0.87 -2.27
N ASP A 68 8.97 0.21 -3.24
CA ASP A 68 8.50 0.22 -4.64
C ASP A 68 7.25 -0.63 -4.82
N GLN A 69 7.19 -1.80 -4.17
CA GLN A 69 6.00 -2.65 -4.14
C GLN A 69 4.79 -1.91 -3.55
N LEU A 70 5.01 -1.16 -2.47
CA LEU A 70 3.98 -0.35 -1.83
C LEU A 70 3.50 0.77 -2.76
N ALA A 71 4.42 1.48 -3.43
CA ALA A 71 4.09 2.54 -4.37
C ALA A 71 3.26 2.02 -5.56
N VAL A 72 3.65 0.89 -6.16
CA VAL A 72 2.90 0.25 -7.26
C VAL A 72 1.52 -0.18 -6.79
N ALA A 73 1.42 -0.93 -5.70
CA ALA A 73 0.12 -1.41 -5.19
C ALA A 73 -0.84 -0.26 -4.83
N GLY A 74 -0.30 0.84 -4.28
CA GLY A 74 -1.10 2.02 -3.97
C GLY A 74 -1.57 2.77 -5.21
N ARG A 75 -0.76 2.81 -6.29
CA ARG A 75 -1.19 3.38 -7.57
C ARG A 75 -2.26 2.54 -8.25
N ASP A 76 -2.10 1.22 -8.25
CA ASP A 76 -3.12 0.30 -8.79
C ASP A 76 -4.45 0.48 -8.05
N LEU A 77 -4.42 0.54 -6.71
CA LEU A 77 -5.62 0.79 -5.92
C LEU A 77 -6.23 2.18 -6.19
N ALA A 78 -5.39 3.23 -6.32
CA ALA A 78 -5.88 4.58 -6.59
C ALA A 78 -6.63 4.65 -7.93
N VAL A 79 -6.15 3.97 -8.98
CA VAL A 79 -6.86 3.87 -10.26
C VAL A 79 -8.16 3.08 -10.09
N ALA A 80 -8.12 1.93 -9.42
CA ALA A 80 -9.31 1.10 -9.21
C ALA A 80 -10.43 1.85 -8.45
N LEU A 81 -10.08 2.70 -7.49
CA LEU A 81 -11.03 3.44 -6.66
C LEU A 81 -11.66 4.67 -7.32
N GLU A 82 -11.19 5.10 -8.50
CA GLU A 82 -11.72 6.28 -9.21
C GLU A 82 -13.24 6.27 -9.42
N LYS A 83 -13.84 5.07 -9.49
CA LYS A 83 -15.28 4.83 -9.68
C LYS A 83 -15.94 4.10 -8.50
N ALA A 84 -15.21 3.88 -7.41
CA ALA A 84 -15.71 3.23 -6.21
C ALA A 84 -16.47 4.24 -5.30
N PRO A 85 -17.17 3.77 -4.25
CA PRO A 85 -17.69 4.65 -3.20
C PRO A 85 -16.57 5.38 -2.45
N SER A 86 -16.79 6.64 -2.04
CA SER A 86 -15.75 7.45 -1.36
C SER A 86 -15.28 6.84 -0.03
N ALA A 87 -16.15 6.10 0.66
CA ALA A 87 -15.80 5.42 1.91
C ALA A 87 -14.64 4.42 1.75
N GLU A 88 -14.53 3.76 0.58
CA GLU A 88 -13.43 2.84 0.29
C GLU A 88 -12.09 3.57 0.23
N LEU A 89 -12.08 4.77 -0.35
CA LEU A 89 -10.90 5.63 -0.40
C LEU A 89 -10.51 6.10 0.99
N ASP A 90 -11.46 6.59 1.78
CA ASP A 90 -11.21 7.06 3.16
C ASP A 90 -10.66 5.94 4.04
N GLU A 91 -11.17 4.73 3.89
CA GLU A 91 -10.64 3.54 4.57
C GLU A 91 -9.23 3.19 4.09
N ALA A 92 -8.95 3.27 2.79
CA ALA A 92 -7.61 3.02 2.24
C ALA A 92 -6.57 4.00 2.77
N VAL A 93 -6.89 5.30 2.78
CA VAL A 93 -5.99 6.34 3.30
C VAL A 93 -5.66 6.07 4.77
N ARG A 94 -6.70 5.91 5.61
CA ARG A 94 -6.54 5.63 7.05
C ARG A 94 -5.73 4.36 7.30
N TYR A 95 -6.02 3.28 6.58
CA TYR A 95 -5.28 2.02 6.70
C TYR A 95 -3.78 2.21 6.44
N VAL A 96 -3.42 2.95 5.38
CA VAL A 96 -2.02 3.23 5.03
C VAL A 96 -1.34 4.10 6.10
N GLU A 97 -2.00 5.17 6.55
CA GLU A 97 -1.45 6.08 7.55
C GLU A 97 -1.19 5.39 8.89
N GLU A 98 -2.16 4.61 9.38
CA GLU A 98 -1.99 3.86 10.61
C GLU A 98 -0.90 2.79 10.49
N ALA A 99 -0.81 2.12 9.34
CA ALA A 99 0.23 1.12 9.11
C ALA A 99 1.62 1.75 9.03
N ALA A 100 1.74 2.93 8.42
CA ALA A 100 2.97 3.71 8.40
C ALA A 100 3.39 4.13 9.81
N ALA A 101 2.44 4.56 10.64
CA ALA A 101 2.69 4.89 12.03
C ALA A 101 3.20 3.66 12.82
N ARG A 102 2.51 2.51 12.70
CA ARG A 102 2.91 1.25 13.36
C ARG A 102 4.26 0.72 12.89
N ALA A 103 4.57 0.80 11.60
CA ALA A 103 5.82 0.30 11.05
C ALA A 103 7.05 1.09 11.55
N PHE A 104 6.83 2.31 12.01
CA PHE A 104 7.88 3.22 12.45
C PHE A 104 7.75 3.71 13.90
N ALA A 105 6.82 3.18 14.69
CA ALA A 105 6.79 3.31 16.15
C ALA A 105 8.00 2.62 16.80
#